data_AF-A0A9X2KIJ9-F1
#
_entry.id   AF-A0A9X2KIJ9-F1
#
_cell.length_a   1.000
_cell.length_b   1.000
_cell.length_c   1.000
_cell.angle_alpha   90.00
_cell.angle_beta   90.00
_cell.angle_gamma   90.00
#
_symmetry.space_group_name_H-M   'P 1'
#
loop_
_entity.id
_entity.type
_entity.pdbx_description
1 polymer ?
#
loop_
_entity_poly.entity_id
_entity_poly.type
_entity_poly.pdbx_seq_one_letter_code
_entity_poly.pdbx_strand_id
1 'polypeptide(L)'
;MSVTNGPGDTGGEFGPWNPGLSSTIPQRLLPLSTMFRPENVETGFRQAHELADFSGLAPKDTIAFRAERLIVHELLIRVTADLSVPDGPEYEELGINMRGMTARIYEEHVRPRLGSLKSEHESLVRRAREFITAELQRLDARDASQEPASTAKGGLLERWLGREKKPTQPTPSSNQNAALEAATARWAGMQDPFEAACANALSTVTSAVVRTHGRLPFDKTMIVELATNLFVNEYGSAQLGSALEPIIAIAADTEGYRFLPAQTKPFVMNVKGASAAGKSTIRPHQRELAKKLGVPWEDFALVSPDYWRKHLLDYGSLGADYKYGAMLTGHELEIIDRKLDRYMAEKADRGTMPHLLIDRFRFDSFRTGDNQDRGSNLLTRFGHTVFMFFMVTPPPLTVERAWKRGLTTGRYKAVDDLLHHNIEAYTGMPALFLSWALSDKKVHYEFLDNDVPKGERPRTIASGWNRRMNVYDVEGLLNIERFKKVDVRASGPGEVYQEGADNPAQNLGFLRQCVERLDQVRFVDPKSRKRYGLICKDGGAWLDRSLSSCPDEISDLLEE
;
A
#
# COMPACT_ATOMS: atom_id res chain seq x y z
N MET A 1 2.62 14.30 -37.90
CA MET A 1 3.55 13.44 -38.66
C MET A 1 3.14 11.99 -38.39
N SER A 2 3.14 11.20 -39.45
CA SER A 2 2.67 9.81 -39.55
C SER A 2 3.05 8.92 -38.35
N VAL A 3 2.05 8.30 -37.74
CA VAL A 3 2.22 7.22 -36.75
C VAL A 3 2.57 5.96 -37.53
N THR A 4 3.86 5.60 -37.54
CA THR A 4 4.31 4.33 -38.13
C THR A 4 4.01 3.20 -37.15
N ASN A 5 3.13 2.28 -37.58
CA ASN A 5 2.82 1.04 -36.89
C ASN A 5 4.11 0.23 -36.63
N GLY A 6 4.41 -0.03 -35.36
CA GLY A 6 5.50 -0.89 -34.94
C GLY A 6 5.15 -2.39 -35.11
N PRO A 7 6.15 -3.26 -35.32
CA PRO A 7 5.92 -4.69 -35.53
C PRO A 7 5.55 -5.35 -34.19
N GLY A 8 4.26 -5.65 -34.05
CA GLY A 8 3.60 -6.14 -32.84
C GLY A 8 2.09 -5.88 -32.86
N ASP A 9 1.64 -5.06 -33.81
CA ASP A 9 0.25 -4.72 -34.06
C ASP A 9 -0.50 -5.90 -34.69
N THR A 10 -1.04 -6.81 -33.87
CA THR A 10 -2.04 -7.80 -34.31
C THR A 10 -3.39 -7.12 -34.51
N GLY A 11 -3.50 -6.26 -35.52
CA GLY A 11 -4.71 -5.95 -36.32
C GLY A 11 -6.05 -5.62 -35.64
N GLY A 12 -6.13 -5.51 -34.31
CA GLY A 12 -7.32 -5.11 -33.56
C GLY A 12 -7.15 -3.70 -33.03
N GLU A 13 -8.11 -2.82 -33.30
CA GLU A 13 -8.13 -1.47 -32.74
C GLU A 13 -8.15 -1.56 -31.21
N PHE A 14 -7.14 -0.99 -30.53
CA PHE A 14 -7.10 -1.01 -29.07
C PHE A 14 -8.28 -0.23 -28.48
N GLY A 15 -8.89 -0.77 -27.43
CA GLY A 15 -10.06 -0.19 -26.79
C GLY A 15 -10.13 -0.50 -25.30
N PRO A 16 -11.20 -0.08 -24.62
CA PRO A 16 -11.34 -0.27 -23.17
C PRO A 16 -11.32 -1.74 -22.75
N TRP A 17 -11.91 -2.61 -23.56
CA TRP A 17 -11.97 -4.05 -23.31
C TRP A 17 -10.84 -4.85 -23.98
N ASN A 18 -9.97 -4.17 -24.73
CA ASN A 18 -8.74 -4.74 -25.29
C ASN A 18 -7.64 -3.67 -25.29
N PRO A 19 -7.04 -3.37 -24.12
CA PRO A 19 -6.15 -2.23 -24.01
C PRO A 19 -4.75 -2.51 -24.58
N GLY A 20 -4.45 -3.75 -25.01
CA GLY A 20 -3.14 -4.14 -25.53
C GLY A 20 -2.09 -4.38 -24.47
N LEU A 21 -2.50 -4.73 -23.25
CA LEU A 21 -1.61 -5.18 -22.17
C LEU A 21 -2.27 -6.30 -21.36
N SER A 22 -1.44 -7.13 -20.72
CA SER A 22 -1.86 -8.16 -19.77
C SER A 22 -1.65 -7.69 -18.33
N SER A 23 -2.38 -8.27 -17.38
CA SER A 23 -2.13 -8.12 -15.94
C SER A 23 -0.79 -8.71 -15.50
N THR A 24 -0.21 -9.62 -16.30
CA THR A 24 1.14 -10.15 -16.09
C THR A 24 2.15 -9.39 -16.93
N ILE A 25 3.21 -8.89 -16.31
CA ILE A 25 4.31 -8.22 -17.01
C ILE A 25 5.04 -9.27 -17.87
N PRO A 26 5.21 -9.06 -19.20
CA PRO A 26 6.00 -9.94 -20.05
C PRO A 26 7.42 -10.16 -19.51
N GLN A 27 7.94 -11.38 -19.61
CA GLN A 27 9.27 -11.72 -19.05
C GLN A 27 10.38 -10.79 -19.53
N ARG A 28 10.35 -10.38 -20.82
CA ARG A 28 11.33 -9.44 -21.39
C ARG A 28 11.31 -8.04 -20.75
N LEU A 29 10.21 -7.65 -20.09
CA LEU A 29 10.06 -6.35 -19.42
C LEU A 29 10.37 -6.40 -17.94
N LEU A 30 10.37 -7.59 -17.30
CA LEU A 30 10.63 -7.70 -15.87
C LEU A 30 11.95 -7.02 -15.44
N PRO A 31 13.07 -7.15 -16.16
CA PRO A 31 14.30 -6.44 -15.83
C PRO A 31 14.21 -4.91 -15.95
N LEU A 32 13.21 -4.38 -16.67
CA LEU A 32 12.98 -2.94 -16.83
C LEU A 32 12.11 -2.36 -15.70
N SER A 33 11.63 -3.19 -14.78
CA SER A 33 11.00 -2.70 -13.55
C SER A 33 11.97 -1.76 -12.84
N THR A 34 11.48 -0.63 -12.34
CA THR A 34 12.35 0.41 -11.78
C THR A 34 13.19 -0.08 -10.60
N MET A 35 12.72 -1.11 -9.89
CA MET A 35 13.46 -1.77 -8.80
C MET A 35 14.60 -2.69 -9.25
N PHE A 36 14.79 -2.91 -10.55
CA PHE A 36 15.84 -3.77 -11.11
C PHE A 36 16.76 -3.06 -12.11
N ARG A 37 16.44 -1.81 -12.46
CA ARG A 37 17.23 -1.02 -13.39
C ARG A 37 18.59 -0.67 -12.78
N PRO A 38 19.72 -0.88 -13.48
CA PRO A 38 21.07 -0.73 -12.93
C PRO A 38 21.37 0.69 -12.44
N GLU A 39 20.72 1.71 -12.98
CA GLU A 39 20.81 3.10 -12.50
C GLU A 39 20.13 3.33 -11.15
N ASN A 40 19.25 2.42 -10.71
CA ASN A 40 18.47 2.55 -9.47
C ASN A 40 18.98 1.64 -8.34
N VAL A 41 19.55 0.48 -8.69
CA VAL A 41 19.96 -0.55 -7.72
C VAL A 41 21.38 -1.03 -7.95
N GLU A 42 22.00 -1.53 -6.89
CA GLU A 42 23.25 -2.31 -6.97
C GLU A 42 22.97 -3.77 -7.33
N THR A 43 21.84 -4.31 -6.86
CA THR A 43 21.43 -5.71 -7.08
C THR A 43 20.47 -5.80 -8.27
N GLY A 44 21.00 -6.15 -9.45
CA GLY A 44 20.19 -6.26 -10.68
C GLY A 44 19.21 -7.46 -10.68
N PHE A 45 18.35 -7.51 -11.70
CA PHE A 45 17.28 -8.52 -11.84
C PHE A 45 17.71 -9.97 -11.54
N ARG A 46 18.79 -10.44 -12.20
CA ARG A 46 19.24 -11.84 -12.07
C ARG A 46 19.69 -12.15 -10.65
N GLN A 47 20.59 -11.32 -10.10
CA GLN A 47 21.13 -11.49 -8.75
C GLN A 47 20.01 -11.43 -7.70
N ALA A 48 19.03 -10.53 -7.87
CA ALA A 48 17.90 -10.43 -6.94
C ALA A 48 17.07 -11.73 -6.90
N HIS A 49 16.90 -12.42 -8.03
CA HIS A 49 16.21 -13.71 -8.08
C HIS A 49 17.07 -14.84 -7.51
N GLU A 50 18.37 -14.88 -7.79
CA GLU A 50 19.29 -15.85 -7.18
C GLU A 50 19.30 -15.72 -5.64
N LEU A 51 19.31 -14.49 -5.12
CA LEU A 51 19.20 -14.20 -3.69
C LEU A 51 17.83 -14.57 -3.11
N ALA A 52 16.75 -14.38 -3.88
CA ALA A 52 15.40 -14.78 -3.49
C ALA A 52 15.28 -16.31 -3.38
N ASP A 53 15.76 -17.04 -4.38
CA ASP A 53 15.77 -18.51 -4.40
C ASP A 53 16.61 -19.06 -3.23
N PHE A 54 17.73 -18.41 -2.92
CA PHE A 54 18.56 -18.77 -1.77
C PHE A 54 17.87 -18.50 -0.43
N SER A 55 17.15 -17.39 -0.26
CA SER A 55 16.64 -16.98 1.06
C SER A 55 15.19 -17.33 1.33
N GLY A 56 14.40 -17.55 0.27
CA GLY A 56 12.94 -17.59 0.32
C GLY A 56 12.29 -16.22 0.59
N LEU A 57 13.05 -15.12 0.50
CA LEU A 57 12.51 -13.76 0.47
C LEU A 57 11.97 -13.44 -0.92
N ALA A 58 11.09 -12.45 -1.03
CA ALA A 58 10.64 -11.97 -2.33
C ALA A 58 11.77 -11.20 -3.03
N PRO A 59 11.87 -11.22 -4.37
CA PRO A 59 12.90 -10.48 -5.11
C PRO A 59 12.95 -8.97 -4.79
N LYS A 60 11.81 -8.36 -4.43
CA LYS A 60 11.76 -6.95 -4.01
C LYS A 60 12.44 -6.66 -2.66
N ASP A 61 12.63 -7.69 -1.83
CA ASP A 61 13.24 -7.61 -0.51
C ASP A 61 14.74 -8.02 -0.55
N THR A 62 15.26 -8.43 -1.72
CA THR A 62 16.67 -8.82 -1.88
C THR A 62 17.53 -7.75 -2.55
N ILE A 63 16.91 -6.69 -3.10
CA ILE A 63 17.62 -5.61 -3.78
C ILE A 63 18.23 -4.60 -2.81
N ALA A 64 19.30 -3.92 -3.21
CA ALA A 64 19.77 -2.68 -2.58
C ALA A 64 19.61 -1.50 -3.56
N PHE A 65 18.85 -0.48 -3.17
CA PHE A 65 18.79 0.78 -3.91
C PHE A 65 20.07 1.59 -3.76
N ARG A 66 20.46 2.27 -4.83
CA ARG A 66 21.55 3.26 -4.80
C ARG A 66 21.14 4.46 -3.96
N ALA A 67 22.11 5.15 -3.37
CA ALA A 67 21.88 6.34 -2.54
C ALA A 67 21.08 7.42 -3.30
N GLU A 68 21.39 7.64 -4.58
CA GLU A 68 20.68 8.58 -5.45
C GLU A 68 19.20 8.25 -5.56
N ARG A 69 18.86 6.96 -5.67
CA ARG A 69 17.47 6.51 -5.78
C ARG A 69 16.75 6.60 -4.42
N LEU A 70 17.44 6.27 -3.33
CA LEU A 70 16.92 6.48 -1.97
C LEU A 70 16.64 7.97 -1.70
N ILE A 71 17.50 8.88 -2.14
CA ILE A 71 17.27 10.33 -2.07
C ILE A 71 15.98 10.71 -2.80
N VAL A 72 15.75 10.17 -4.01
CA VAL A 72 14.48 10.39 -4.73
C VAL A 72 13.28 9.89 -3.92
N HIS A 73 13.38 8.72 -3.29
CA HIS A 73 12.31 8.20 -2.42
C HIS A 73 12.01 9.17 -1.28
N GLU A 74 13.05 9.63 -0.57
CA GLU A 74 12.89 10.57 0.54
C GLU A 74 12.32 11.91 0.06
N LEU A 75 12.77 12.46 -1.06
CA LEU A 75 12.21 13.72 -1.59
C LEU A 75 10.72 13.58 -1.94
N LEU A 76 10.29 12.49 -2.58
CA LEU A 76 8.87 12.25 -2.88
C LEU A 76 8.03 12.20 -1.60
N ILE A 77 8.56 11.59 -0.54
CA ILE A 77 7.92 11.51 0.78
C ILE A 77 7.83 12.90 1.40
N ARG A 78 8.95 13.62 1.51
CA ARG A 78 9.02 14.93 2.18
C ARG A 78 8.20 16.00 1.45
N VAL A 79 8.25 16.04 0.12
CA VAL A 79 7.38 16.95 -0.68
C VAL A 79 5.90 16.65 -0.43
N THR A 80 5.51 15.38 -0.33
CA THR A 80 4.11 14.98 -0.09
C THR A 80 3.65 15.26 1.35
N ALA A 81 4.52 15.05 2.34
CA ALA A 81 4.17 15.02 3.75
C ALA A 81 4.47 16.33 4.51
N ASP A 82 5.38 17.16 4.01
CA ASP A 82 5.83 18.39 4.68
C ASP A 82 5.49 19.66 3.93
N LEU A 83 5.35 19.63 2.61
CA LEU A 83 5.15 20.83 1.80
C LEU A 83 3.72 20.91 1.28
N SER A 84 3.21 22.13 1.19
CA SER A 84 1.95 22.41 0.51
C SER A 84 2.19 22.32 -1.00
N VAL A 85 1.54 21.35 -1.65
CA VAL A 85 1.64 21.16 -3.11
C VAL A 85 0.38 21.74 -3.76
N PRO A 86 0.52 22.76 -4.63
CA PRO A 86 -0.62 23.28 -5.38
C PRO A 86 -1.23 22.18 -6.26
N ASP A 87 -2.53 21.95 -6.11
CA ASP A 87 -3.22 20.85 -6.81
C ASP A 87 -4.12 21.31 -7.96
N GLY A 88 -4.14 22.61 -8.24
CA GLY A 88 -4.76 23.19 -9.43
C GLY A 88 -6.29 23.08 -9.49
N PRO A 89 -6.92 23.73 -10.49
CA PRO A 89 -8.28 23.39 -10.90
C PRO A 89 -8.33 22.00 -11.54
N GLU A 90 -7.30 21.62 -12.31
CA GLU A 90 -7.22 20.34 -13.01
C GLU A 90 -6.45 19.29 -12.23
N TYR A 91 -6.98 18.06 -12.20
CA TYR A 91 -6.43 16.96 -11.40
C TYR A 91 -4.98 16.59 -11.73
N GLU A 92 -4.55 16.81 -12.97
CA GLU A 92 -3.20 16.47 -13.43
C GLU A 92 -2.13 17.41 -12.85
N GLU A 93 -2.52 18.63 -12.46
CA GLU A 93 -1.63 19.66 -11.94
C GLU A 93 -0.97 19.23 -10.64
N LEU A 94 -1.67 18.55 -9.74
CA LEU A 94 -1.06 18.01 -8.52
C LEU A 94 0.16 17.13 -8.84
N GLY A 95 0.00 16.24 -9.83
CA GLY A 95 1.10 15.39 -10.27
C GLY A 95 2.24 16.18 -10.92
N ILE A 96 1.92 17.19 -11.72
CA ILE A 96 2.91 18.06 -12.38
C ILE A 96 3.69 18.86 -11.34
N ASN A 97 2.99 19.54 -10.42
CA ASN A 97 3.58 20.40 -9.40
C ASN A 97 4.41 19.59 -8.41
N MET A 98 3.92 18.45 -7.92
CA MET A 98 4.68 17.56 -7.04
C MET A 98 5.99 17.12 -7.72
N ARG A 99 5.94 16.69 -8.99
CA ARG A 99 7.15 16.28 -9.72
C ARG A 99 8.08 17.46 -9.98
N GLY A 100 7.54 18.63 -10.29
CA GLY A 100 8.30 19.87 -10.51
C GLY A 100 9.02 20.32 -9.24
N MET A 101 8.34 20.35 -8.10
CA MET A 101 8.93 20.66 -6.80
C MET A 101 10.03 19.65 -6.44
N THR A 102 9.75 18.36 -6.58
CA THR A 102 10.73 17.29 -6.31
C THR A 102 11.97 17.44 -7.18
N ALA A 103 11.78 17.62 -8.50
CA ALA A 103 12.88 17.80 -9.44
C ALA A 103 13.69 19.05 -9.14
N ARG A 104 13.04 20.17 -8.80
CA ARG A 104 13.75 21.40 -8.48
C ARG A 104 14.58 21.29 -7.19
N ILE A 105 14.01 20.70 -6.14
CA ILE A 105 14.76 20.44 -4.90
C ILE A 105 15.96 19.54 -5.19
N TYR A 106 15.76 18.49 -6.00
CA TYR A 106 16.83 17.59 -6.37
C TYR A 106 17.95 18.31 -7.14
N GLU A 107 17.62 19.01 -8.23
CA GLU A 107 18.62 19.61 -9.13
C GLU A 107 19.35 20.81 -8.52
N GLU A 108 18.64 21.72 -7.85
CA GLU A 108 19.23 22.98 -7.38
C GLU A 108 19.84 22.86 -5.98
N HIS A 109 19.29 21.98 -5.13
CA HIS A 109 19.63 21.95 -3.70
C HIS A 109 20.34 20.66 -3.27
N VAL A 110 19.93 19.51 -3.82
CA VAL A 110 20.55 18.21 -3.45
C VAL A 110 21.75 17.89 -4.33
N ARG A 111 21.66 18.07 -5.65
CA ARG A 111 22.72 17.72 -6.61
C ARG A 111 24.08 18.36 -6.28
N PRO A 112 24.17 19.63 -5.83
CA PRO A 112 25.45 20.22 -5.42
C PRO A 112 26.10 19.52 -4.20
N ARG A 113 25.30 18.84 -3.38
CA ARG A 113 25.71 18.17 -2.13
C ARG A 113 25.75 16.65 -2.26
N LEU A 114 25.42 16.12 -3.44
CA LEU A 114 25.24 14.69 -3.68
C LEU A 114 26.48 13.86 -3.32
N GLY A 115 27.68 14.39 -3.61
CA GLY A 115 28.94 13.72 -3.25
C GLY A 115 29.05 13.44 -1.75
N SER A 116 28.75 14.43 -0.90
CA SER A 116 28.80 14.27 0.57
C SER A 116 27.78 13.25 1.05
N LEU A 117 26.52 13.36 0.57
CA LEU A 117 25.44 12.45 0.94
C LEU A 117 25.77 11.00 0.58
N LYS A 118 26.37 10.78 -0.60
CA LYS A 118 26.82 9.45 -1.03
C LYS A 118 27.93 8.92 -0.13
N SER A 119 28.96 9.71 0.16
CA SER A 119 30.07 9.26 1.01
C SER A 119 29.62 8.94 2.44
N GLU A 120 28.69 9.73 3.00
CA GLU A 120 28.09 9.46 4.30
C GLU A 120 27.29 8.15 4.29
N HIS A 121 26.47 7.94 3.25
CA HIS A 121 25.71 6.70 3.08
C HIS A 121 26.63 5.49 2.89
N GLU A 122 27.65 5.57 2.04
CA GLU A 122 28.63 4.49 1.82
C GLU A 122 29.36 4.13 3.12
N SER A 123 29.74 5.12 3.94
CA SER A 123 30.35 4.88 5.24
C SER A 123 29.38 4.19 6.22
N LEU A 124 28.11 4.58 6.22
CA LEU A 124 27.05 3.93 7.01
C LEU A 124 26.88 2.46 6.59
N VAL A 125 26.81 2.18 5.29
CA VAL A 125 26.66 0.83 4.75
C VAL A 125 27.87 -0.05 5.09
N ARG A 126 29.09 0.49 4.99
CA ARG A 126 30.30 -0.23 5.40
C ARG A 126 30.25 -0.61 6.89
N ARG A 127 29.91 0.33 7.76
CA ARG A 127 29.76 0.08 9.20
C ARG A 127 28.70 -0.99 9.49
N ALA A 128 27.56 -0.95 8.79
CA ALA A 128 26.51 -1.94 8.94
C ALA A 128 26.99 -3.33 8.52
N ARG A 129 27.70 -3.43 7.39
CA ARG A 129 28.27 -4.69 6.91
C ARG A 129 29.26 -5.28 7.92
N GLU A 130 30.17 -4.45 8.45
CA GLU A 130 31.14 -4.87 9.48
C GLU A 130 30.44 -5.39 10.74
N PHE A 131 29.40 -4.68 11.21
CA PHE A 131 28.61 -5.11 12.36
C PHE A 131 27.90 -6.45 12.10
N ILE A 132 27.20 -6.55 10.97
CA ILE A 132 26.46 -7.77 10.56
C ILE A 132 27.42 -8.96 10.45
N THR A 133 28.59 -8.78 9.83
CA THR A 133 29.62 -9.82 9.75
C THR A 133 30.11 -10.24 11.12
N ALA A 134 30.42 -9.29 12.02
CA ALA A 134 30.88 -9.60 13.37
C ALA A 134 29.83 -10.39 14.17
N GLU A 135 28.56 -10.09 13.98
CA GLU A 135 27.45 -10.77 14.63
C GLU A 135 27.29 -12.24 14.18
N LEU A 136 27.47 -12.51 12.88
CA LEU A 136 27.45 -13.87 12.35
C LEU A 136 28.69 -14.66 12.77
N GLN A 137 29.87 -14.03 12.83
CA GLN A 137 31.07 -14.66 13.36
C GLN A 137 30.92 -15.06 14.85
N ARG A 138 30.24 -14.22 15.65
CA ARG A 138 29.92 -14.56 17.05
C ARG A 138 28.97 -15.75 17.16
N LEU A 139 28.02 -15.88 16.23
CA LEU A 139 27.12 -17.02 16.16
C LEU A 139 27.91 -18.31 15.88
N ASP A 140 28.79 -18.29 14.88
CA ASP A 140 29.60 -19.46 14.51
C ASP A 140 30.60 -19.85 15.62
N ALA A 141 31.21 -18.87 16.30
CA ALA A 141 32.11 -19.14 17.42
C ALA A 141 31.41 -19.81 18.62
N ARG A 142 30.13 -19.48 18.87
CA ARG A 142 29.33 -20.12 19.92
C ARG A 142 28.94 -21.55 19.56
N ASP A 143 28.61 -21.80 18.30
CA ASP A 143 28.33 -23.14 17.79
C ASP A 143 29.56 -24.05 17.96
N ALA A 144 30.75 -23.55 17.56
CA ALA A 144 32.01 -24.26 17.73
C ALA A 144 32.39 -24.53 19.20
N SER A 145 32.09 -23.60 20.11
CA SER A 145 32.40 -23.74 21.55
C SER A 145 31.47 -24.71 22.29
N GLN A 146 30.37 -25.13 21.66
CA GLN A 146 29.37 -26.04 22.24
C GLN A 146 29.43 -27.46 21.65
N GLU A 147 30.47 -27.81 20.87
CA GLU A 147 30.72 -29.22 20.51
C GLU A 147 30.82 -30.10 21.77
N PRO A 148 30.22 -31.30 21.78
CA PRO A 148 30.21 -32.13 22.97
C PRO A 148 31.63 -32.49 23.35
N ALA A 149 31.96 -32.27 24.64
CA ALA A 149 33.18 -32.76 25.26
C ALA A 149 33.46 -34.19 24.79
N SER A 150 34.67 -34.39 24.24
CA SER A 150 35.18 -35.66 23.74
C SER A 150 34.61 -36.83 24.54
N THR A 151 33.91 -37.74 23.86
CA THR A 151 33.51 -39.01 24.45
C THR A 151 34.72 -39.63 25.14
N ALA A 152 34.66 -39.69 26.46
CA ALA A 152 35.66 -40.34 27.28
C ALA A 152 35.93 -41.73 26.69
N LYS A 153 37.22 -42.04 26.52
CA LYS A 153 37.74 -43.27 25.93
C LYS A 153 36.93 -44.49 26.41
N GLY A 154 36.03 -44.99 25.55
CA GLY A 154 35.38 -46.27 25.73
C GLY A 154 36.44 -47.36 25.77
N GLY A 155 36.47 -48.12 26.87
CA GLY A 155 37.45 -49.16 27.12
C GLY A 155 37.43 -50.25 26.05
N LEU A 156 38.57 -50.94 25.90
CA LEU A 156 38.83 -51.99 24.90
C LEU A 156 37.78 -53.12 24.84
N LEU A 157 36.85 -53.22 25.79
CA LEU A 157 35.80 -54.24 25.85
C LEU A 157 34.59 -53.98 24.92
N GLU A 158 34.33 -52.74 24.47
CA GLU A 158 33.23 -52.48 23.52
C GLU A 158 33.59 -52.83 22.06
N ARG A 159 34.88 -53.06 21.77
CA ARG A 159 35.35 -53.35 20.40
C ARG A 159 35.19 -54.81 19.98
N TRP A 160 34.74 -55.68 20.89
CA TRP A 160 34.62 -57.13 20.68
C TRP A 160 33.18 -57.63 20.47
N LEU A 161 32.18 -56.78 20.68
CA LEU A 161 30.78 -57.10 20.39
C LEU A 161 30.35 -56.31 19.15
N GLY A 162 30.55 -56.94 17.99
CA GLY A 162 30.17 -56.42 16.68
C GLY A 162 28.70 -56.01 16.66
N ARG A 163 28.47 -54.70 16.65
CA ARG A 163 27.16 -54.11 16.37
C ARG A 163 27.36 -53.06 15.29
N GLU A 164 27.11 -53.47 14.05
CA GLU A 164 27.04 -52.54 12.92
C GLU A 164 25.95 -51.49 13.21
N LYS A 165 26.38 -50.25 13.50
CA LYS A 165 25.47 -49.11 13.51
C LYS A 165 25.22 -48.70 12.06
N LYS A 166 23.99 -48.93 11.62
CA LYS A 166 23.40 -48.37 10.38
C LYS A 166 23.64 -46.85 10.33
N PRO A 167 24.02 -46.27 9.18
CA PRO A 167 24.27 -44.84 9.10
C PRO A 167 22.96 -44.09 9.35
N THR A 168 22.92 -43.38 10.47
CA THR A 168 21.80 -42.50 10.83
C THR A 168 21.99 -41.21 10.04
N GLN A 169 20.98 -40.80 9.28
CA GLN A 169 20.97 -39.51 8.61
C GLN A 169 21.23 -38.39 9.64
N PRO A 170 21.99 -37.35 9.31
CA PRO A 170 22.33 -36.30 10.25
C PRO A 170 21.05 -35.54 10.63
N THR A 171 20.60 -35.76 11.86
CA THR A 171 19.68 -34.87 12.54
C THR A 171 20.41 -33.53 12.71
N PRO A 172 19.80 -32.36 12.44
CA PRO A 172 20.44 -31.08 12.71
C PRO A 172 20.88 -31.09 14.18
N SER A 173 22.15 -30.79 14.44
CA SER A 173 22.65 -30.75 15.82
C SER A 173 21.79 -29.75 16.61
N SER A 174 21.26 -30.18 17.75
CA SER A 174 20.46 -29.35 18.66
C SER A 174 21.11 -28.02 19.04
N ASN A 175 22.43 -27.93 18.86
CA ASN A 175 23.27 -26.80 19.26
C ASN A 175 23.15 -25.59 18.32
N GLN A 176 22.94 -25.80 17.01
CA GLN A 176 22.84 -24.69 16.06
C GLN A 176 21.57 -23.86 16.27
N ASN A 177 20.45 -24.55 16.53
CA ASN A 177 19.17 -23.90 16.79
C ASN A 177 19.23 -23.11 18.11
N ALA A 178 19.82 -23.68 19.17
CA ALA A 178 20.00 -22.98 20.43
C ALA A 178 20.91 -21.75 20.32
N ALA A 179 21.99 -21.84 19.53
CA ALA A 179 22.88 -20.71 19.28
C ALA A 179 22.17 -19.57 18.52
N LEU A 180 21.35 -19.91 17.52
CA LEU A 180 20.57 -18.94 16.75
C LEU A 180 19.44 -18.31 17.60
N GLU A 181 18.76 -19.09 18.44
CA GLU A 181 17.75 -18.58 19.38
C GLU A 181 18.37 -17.58 20.36
N ALA A 182 19.53 -17.92 20.94
CA ALA A 182 20.25 -17.03 21.84
C ALA A 182 20.75 -15.76 21.12
N ALA A 183 21.19 -15.86 19.86
CA ALA A 183 21.55 -14.70 19.05
C ALA A 183 20.34 -13.81 18.76
N THR A 184 19.20 -14.41 18.39
CA THR A 184 17.94 -13.71 18.10
C THR A 184 17.41 -12.97 19.32
N ALA A 185 17.45 -13.60 20.50
CA ALA A 185 17.06 -12.95 21.76
C ALA A 185 17.95 -11.72 22.07
N ARG A 186 19.25 -11.81 21.79
CA ARG A 186 20.17 -10.68 21.95
C ARG A 186 19.91 -9.57 20.93
N TRP A 187 19.70 -9.92 19.67
CA TRP A 187 19.34 -8.98 18.61
C TRP A 187 18.09 -8.19 18.96
N ALA A 188 17.06 -8.86 19.48
CA ALA A 188 15.83 -8.22 19.95
C ALA A 188 16.04 -7.26 21.14
N GLY A 189 17.12 -7.42 21.90
CA GLY A 189 17.45 -6.58 23.05
C GLY A 189 18.26 -5.31 22.72
N MET A 190 18.71 -5.13 21.47
CA MET A 190 19.52 -3.97 21.07
C MET A 190 18.72 -2.67 21.15
N GLN A 191 19.29 -1.65 21.78
CA GLN A 191 18.63 -0.35 22.03
C GLN A 191 19.16 0.77 21.13
N ASP A 192 20.42 0.68 20.68
CA ASP A 192 20.95 1.64 19.73
C ASP A 192 20.20 1.50 18.39
N PRO A 193 19.68 2.59 17.79
CA PRO A 193 18.88 2.50 16.57
C PRO A 193 19.60 1.87 15.39
N PHE A 194 20.92 2.10 15.26
CA PHE A 194 21.73 1.52 14.20
C PHE A 194 21.92 0.02 14.44
N GLU A 195 22.31 -0.39 15.65
CA GLU A 195 22.48 -1.79 16.01
C GLU A 195 21.16 -2.57 15.88
N ALA A 196 20.06 -2.00 16.37
CA ALA A 196 18.72 -2.57 16.28
C ALA A 196 18.28 -2.76 14.82
N ALA A 197 18.58 -1.81 13.93
CA ALA A 197 18.31 -1.95 12.50
C ALA A 197 19.12 -3.08 11.86
N CYS A 198 20.42 -3.20 12.17
CA CYS A 198 21.25 -4.31 11.71
C CYS A 198 20.74 -5.66 12.25
N ALA A 199 20.39 -5.72 13.53
CA ALA A 199 19.84 -6.90 14.20
C ALA A 199 18.49 -7.34 13.61
N ASN A 200 17.59 -6.40 13.33
CA ASN A 200 16.31 -6.70 12.69
C ASN A 200 16.52 -7.29 11.29
N ALA A 201 17.41 -6.69 10.49
CA ALA A 201 17.75 -7.22 9.17
C ALA A 201 18.35 -8.64 9.25
N LEU A 202 19.28 -8.87 10.19
CA LEU A 202 19.83 -10.20 10.48
C LEU A 202 18.75 -11.20 10.86
N SER A 203 17.86 -10.84 11.80
CA SER A 203 16.77 -11.70 12.26
C SER A 203 15.83 -12.07 11.13
N THR A 204 15.46 -11.10 10.27
CA THR A 204 14.60 -11.35 9.09
C THR A 204 15.26 -12.34 8.12
N VAL A 205 16.51 -12.10 7.73
CA VAL A 205 17.21 -12.93 6.73
C VAL A 205 17.50 -14.32 7.28
N THR A 206 18.04 -14.43 8.50
CA THR A 206 18.35 -15.73 9.10
C THR A 206 17.09 -16.57 9.29
N SER A 207 15.99 -15.97 9.75
CA SER A 207 14.70 -16.65 9.87
C SER A 207 14.17 -17.11 8.51
N ALA A 208 14.30 -16.30 7.46
CA ALA A 208 13.89 -16.67 6.11
C ALA A 208 14.73 -17.84 5.56
N VAL A 209 16.05 -17.76 5.69
CA VAL A 209 16.97 -18.83 5.24
C VAL A 209 16.72 -20.13 6.00
N VAL A 210 16.53 -20.10 7.32
CA VAL A 210 16.21 -21.30 8.13
C VAL A 210 14.87 -21.88 7.72
N ARG A 211 13.85 -21.06 7.47
CA ARG A 211 12.55 -21.56 6.98
C ARG A 211 12.67 -22.24 5.62
N THR A 212 13.57 -21.75 4.76
CA THR A 212 13.76 -22.27 3.40
C THR A 212 14.61 -23.54 3.36
N HIS A 213 15.70 -23.59 4.16
CA HIS A 213 16.70 -24.67 4.10
C HIS A 213 16.73 -25.58 5.35
N GLY A 214 15.94 -25.27 6.37
CA GLY A 214 15.92 -25.95 7.67
C GLY A 214 17.08 -25.58 8.60
N ARG A 215 18.13 -24.94 8.09
CA ARG A 215 19.31 -24.48 8.86
C ARG A 215 20.03 -23.35 8.14
N LEU A 216 20.95 -22.69 8.84
CA LEU A 216 21.83 -21.71 8.19
C LEU A 216 22.98 -22.42 7.43
N PRO A 217 23.39 -21.92 6.25
CA PRO A 217 24.56 -22.41 5.54
C PRO A 217 25.85 -22.12 6.31
N PHE A 218 26.93 -22.83 5.97
CA PHE A 218 28.25 -22.60 6.56
C PHE A 218 28.83 -21.26 6.09
N ASP A 219 28.80 -21.00 4.78
CA ASP A 219 29.16 -19.69 4.24
C ASP A 219 28.01 -18.69 4.47
N LYS A 220 28.29 -17.64 5.25
CA LYS A 220 27.33 -16.59 5.60
C LYS A 220 27.40 -15.37 4.67
N THR A 221 28.22 -15.39 3.62
CA THR A 221 28.43 -14.22 2.74
C THR A 221 27.13 -13.68 2.14
N MET A 222 26.26 -14.57 1.65
CA MET A 222 24.95 -14.19 1.11
C MET A 222 24.00 -13.65 2.19
N ILE A 223 24.12 -14.12 3.44
CA ILE A 223 23.33 -13.60 4.58
C ILE A 223 23.78 -12.17 4.91
N VAL A 224 25.09 -11.91 4.92
CA VAL A 224 25.64 -10.56 5.12
C VAL A 224 25.13 -9.62 4.04
N GLU A 225 25.18 -10.04 2.78
CA GLU A 225 24.69 -9.26 1.64
C GLU A 225 23.19 -8.93 1.78
N LEU A 226 22.35 -9.94 1.97
CA LEU A 226 20.90 -9.77 2.14
C LEU A 226 20.54 -8.87 3.32
N ALA A 227 21.18 -9.07 4.48
CA ALA A 227 20.92 -8.26 5.66
C ALA A 227 21.37 -6.80 5.44
N THR A 228 22.48 -6.60 4.73
CA THR A 228 22.94 -5.27 4.33
C THR A 228 21.95 -4.61 3.37
N ASN A 229 21.41 -5.34 2.40
CA ASN A 229 20.43 -4.83 1.43
C ASN A 229 19.13 -4.36 2.12
N LEU A 230 18.60 -5.16 3.06
CA LEU A 230 17.46 -4.76 3.88
C LEU A 230 17.77 -3.52 4.73
N PHE A 231 18.94 -3.48 5.37
CA PHE A 231 19.38 -2.34 6.17
C PHE A 231 19.46 -1.06 5.33
N VAL A 232 20.07 -1.12 4.14
CA VAL A 232 20.21 0.00 3.19
C VAL A 232 18.84 0.58 2.84
N ASN A 233 17.91 -0.28 2.45
CA ASN A 233 16.60 0.16 1.96
C ASN A 233 15.74 0.78 3.06
N GLU A 234 15.92 0.36 4.32
CA GLU A 234 15.10 0.82 5.43
C GLU A 234 15.81 1.90 6.26
N TYR A 235 16.79 1.52 7.08
CA TYR A 235 17.50 2.46 7.95
C TYR A 235 18.42 3.39 7.17
N GLY A 236 19.12 2.87 6.16
CA GLY A 236 19.98 3.68 5.28
C GLY A 236 19.22 4.79 4.55
N SER A 237 17.99 4.51 4.11
CA SER A 237 17.06 5.51 3.52
C SER A 237 16.67 6.58 4.55
N ALA A 238 16.28 6.18 5.76
CA ALA A 238 15.88 7.13 6.81
C ALA A 238 17.02 8.06 7.24
N GLN A 239 18.27 7.56 7.28
CA GLN A 239 19.44 8.40 7.55
C GLN A 239 19.69 9.43 6.44
N LEU A 240 19.53 9.03 5.17
CA LEU A 240 19.55 9.98 4.05
C LEU A 240 18.42 11.02 4.18
N GLY A 241 17.21 10.60 4.55
CA GLY A 241 16.09 11.51 4.81
C GLY A 241 16.39 12.54 5.89
N SER A 242 17.08 12.13 6.96
CA SER A 242 17.53 13.03 8.04
C SER A 242 18.59 14.02 7.54
N ALA A 243 19.54 13.56 6.72
CA ALA A 243 20.56 14.43 6.11
C ALA A 243 19.97 15.42 5.09
N LEU A 244 18.85 15.07 4.45
CA LEU A 244 18.13 15.93 3.51
C LEU A 244 17.30 17.02 4.21
N GLU A 245 16.91 16.84 5.47
CA GLU A 245 16.06 17.79 6.21
C GLU A 245 16.54 19.26 6.16
N PRO A 246 17.81 19.58 6.51
CA PRO A 246 18.31 20.95 6.38
C PRO A 246 18.36 21.46 4.92
N ILE A 247 18.59 20.56 3.95
CA ILE A 247 18.62 20.92 2.52
C ILE A 247 17.22 21.29 2.05
N ILE A 248 16.20 20.54 2.47
CA ILE A 248 14.80 20.80 2.13
C ILE A 248 14.33 22.11 2.78
N ALA A 249 14.76 22.42 4.00
CA ALA A 249 14.45 23.69 4.64
C ALA A 249 15.01 24.89 3.85
N ILE A 250 16.27 24.81 3.41
CA ILE A 250 16.89 25.83 2.55
C ILE A 250 16.18 25.92 1.20
N ALA A 251 15.84 24.78 0.59
CA ALA A 251 15.13 24.74 -0.67
C ALA A 251 13.75 25.38 -0.55
N ALA A 252 13.01 25.09 0.53
CA ALA A 252 11.70 25.66 0.76
C ALA A 252 11.76 27.19 0.92
N ASP A 253 12.75 27.71 1.65
CA ASP A 253 12.96 29.15 1.78
C ASP A 253 13.32 29.81 0.43
N THR A 254 14.26 29.21 -0.30
CA THR A 254 14.76 29.73 -1.59
C THR A 254 13.70 29.72 -2.68
N GLU A 255 12.92 28.63 -2.77
CA GLU A 255 11.90 28.43 -3.80
C GLU A 255 10.53 28.99 -3.41
N GLY A 256 10.37 29.49 -2.18
CA GLY A 256 9.10 29.95 -1.64
C GLY A 256 8.08 28.82 -1.40
N TYR A 257 8.54 27.60 -1.14
CA TYR A 257 7.65 26.50 -0.78
C TYR A 257 7.19 26.62 0.67
N ARG A 258 5.89 26.44 0.88
CA ARG A 258 5.28 26.52 2.20
C ARG A 258 5.30 25.16 2.90
N PHE A 259 5.83 25.12 4.11
CA PHE A 259 5.64 23.97 5.00
C PHE A 259 4.19 23.87 5.51
N LEU A 260 3.68 22.64 5.58
CA LEU A 260 2.39 22.32 6.14
C LEU A 260 2.41 22.56 7.65
N PRO A 261 1.41 23.28 8.19
CA PRO A 261 1.35 23.55 9.63
C PRO A 261 1.00 22.28 10.42
N ALA A 262 1.61 22.14 11.60
CA ALA A 262 1.23 21.12 12.57
C ALA A 262 -0.17 21.38 13.13
N GLN A 263 -0.97 20.33 13.28
CA GLN A 263 -2.36 20.39 13.70
C GLN A 263 -2.56 19.62 15.01
N THR A 264 -3.10 20.30 16.02
CA THR A 264 -3.45 19.66 17.30
C THR A 264 -4.68 18.75 17.19
N LYS A 265 -5.57 19.04 16.24
CA LYS A 265 -6.75 18.22 15.91
C LYS A 265 -6.80 17.97 14.40
N PRO A 266 -5.97 17.07 13.86
CA PRO A 266 -5.93 16.81 12.43
C PRO A 266 -7.30 16.36 11.90
N PHE A 267 -7.62 16.86 10.71
CA PHE A 267 -8.76 16.43 9.91
C PHE A 267 -8.21 15.50 8.86
N VAL A 268 -8.86 14.35 8.68
CA VAL A 268 -8.49 13.40 7.64
C VAL A 268 -9.67 13.21 6.71
N MET A 269 -9.46 13.44 5.42
CA MET A 269 -10.40 13.13 4.36
C MET A 269 -9.83 11.97 3.55
N ASN A 270 -10.51 10.82 3.56
CA ASN A 270 -10.02 9.60 2.94
C ASN A 270 -11.03 9.11 1.90
N VAL A 271 -10.54 8.87 0.67
CA VAL A 271 -11.36 8.39 -0.44
C VAL A 271 -11.05 6.93 -0.72
N LYS A 272 -12.09 6.10 -0.72
CA LYS A 272 -12.02 4.67 -0.98
C LYS A 272 -12.90 4.31 -2.16
N GLY A 273 -12.43 3.36 -2.95
CA GLY A 273 -13.12 2.90 -4.16
C GLY A 273 -12.15 2.25 -5.12
N ALA A 274 -12.68 1.42 -6.02
CA ALA A 274 -11.90 0.67 -7.00
C ALA A 274 -11.03 1.57 -7.89
N SER A 275 -10.09 0.96 -8.62
CA SER A 275 -9.34 1.65 -9.65
C SER A 275 -10.32 2.28 -10.66
N ALA A 276 -10.09 3.55 -11.03
CA ALA A 276 -10.95 4.30 -11.95
C ALA A 276 -12.43 4.49 -11.52
N ALA A 277 -12.78 4.26 -10.24
CA ALA A 277 -14.08 4.62 -9.65
C ALA A 277 -14.33 6.14 -9.50
N GLY A 278 -13.46 6.99 -10.05
CA GLY A 278 -13.59 8.44 -9.99
C GLY A 278 -13.35 9.05 -8.60
N LYS A 279 -12.39 8.55 -7.81
CA LYS A 279 -12.02 9.13 -6.51
C LYS A 279 -11.65 10.62 -6.57
N SER A 280 -11.16 11.08 -7.71
CA SER A 280 -10.83 12.48 -7.94
C SER A 280 -12.05 13.37 -8.20
N THR A 281 -13.21 12.82 -8.58
CA THR A 281 -14.40 13.63 -8.90
C THR A 281 -14.99 14.32 -7.67
N ILE A 282 -14.67 13.86 -6.45
CA ILE A 282 -15.15 14.46 -5.21
C ILE A 282 -14.24 15.58 -4.66
N ARG A 283 -13.11 15.88 -5.31
CA ARG A 283 -12.18 16.90 -4.83
C ARG A 283 -12.83 18.28 -4.66
N PRO A 284 -13.69 18.77 -5.58
CA PRO A 284 -14.42 20.02 -5.35
C PRO A 284 -15.28 19.98 -4.09
N HIS A 285 -15.92 18.84 -3.81
CA HIS A 285 -16.72 18.65 -2.60
C HIS A 285 -15.87 18.63 -1.33
N GLN A 286 -14.68 18.02 -1.38
CA GLN A 286 -13.72 18.03 -0.26
C GLN A 286 -13.19 19.43 0.03
N ARG A 287 -12.94 20.25 -1.00
CA ARG A 287 -12.61 21.68 -0.84
C ARG A 287 -13.76 22.45 -0.18
N GLU A 288 -14.99 22.22 -0.62
CA GLU A 288 -16.18 22.84 -0.01
C GLU A 288 -16.33 22.43 1.46
N LEU A 289 -16.06 21.16 1.78
CA LEU A 289 -16.05 20.66 3.15
C LEU A 289 -14.96 21.33 3.98
N ALA A 290 -13.72 21.44 3.48
CA ALA A 290 -12.64 22.16 4.17
C ALA A 290 -13.04 23.62 4.49
N LYS A 291 -13.65 24.30 3.51
CA LYS A 291 -14.21 25.65 3.70
C LYS A 291 -15.28 25.69 4.79
N LYS A 292 -16.21 24.74 4.82
CA LYS A 292 -17.25 24.63 5.86
C LYS A 292 -16.67 24.34 7.24
N LEU A 293 -15.54 23.64 7.31
CA LEU A 293 -14.81 23.37 8.55
C LEU A 293 -13.95 24.55 8.99
N GLY A 294 -13.81 25.60 8.16
CA GLY A 294 -12.96 26.76 8.45
C GLY A 294 -11.47 26.46 8.35
N VAL A 295 -11.08 25.47 7.53
CA VAL A 295 -9.69 25.01 7.38
C VAL A 295 -9.19 25.39 5.98
N PRO A 296 -8.00 26.03 5.86
CA PRO A 296 -7.37 26.28 4.57
C PRO A 296 -7.09 24.97 3.83
N TRP A 297 -7.37 24.93 2.53
CA TRP A 297 -7.15 23.73 1.72
C TRP A 297 -5.66 23.38 1.63
N GLU A 298 -4.84 24.41 1.54
CA GLU A 298 -3.39 24.36 1.46
C GLU A 298 -2.70 23.84 2.72
N ASP A 299 -3.46 23.60 3.81
CA ASP A 299 -2.97 22.97 5.05
C ASP A 299 -3.11 21.43 5.05
N PHE A 300 -3.68 20.86 3.97
CA PHE A 300 -3.75 19.41 3.78
C PHE A 300 -2.49 18.87 3.10
N ALA A 301 -1.94 17.79 3.65
CA ALA A 301 -1.05 16.91 2.90
C ALA A 301 -1.88 16.05 1.94
N LEU A 302 -1.65 16.21 0.64
CA LEU A 302 -2.35 15.44 -0.40
C LEU A 302 -1.59 14.14 -0.69
N VAL A 303 -1.94 13.10 0.05
CA VAL A 303 -1.27 11.81 0.00
C VAL A 303 -1.84 10.95 -1.13
N SER A 304 -1.15 10.98 -2.28
CA SER A 304 -1.47 10.12 -3.44
C SER A 304 -0.19 9.64 -4.16
N PRO A 305 0.37 8.49 -3.73
CA PRO A 305 1.59 7.88 -4.28
C PRO A 305 1.54 7.61 -5.78
N ASP A 306 0.35 7.43 -6.35
CA ASP A 306 0.20 7.15 -7.77
C ASP A 306 0.77 8.26 -8.67
N TYR A 307 0.91 9.49 -8.16
CA TYR A 307 1.58 10.58 -8.89
C TYR A 307 3.10 10.43 -8.96
N TRP A 308 3.72 9.66 -8.06
CA TRP A 308 5.16 9.41 -8.07
C TRP A 308 5.61 8.58 -9.26
N ARG A 309 4.74 7.72 -9.82
CA ARG A 309 5.10 6.77 -10.90
C ARG A 309 5.79 7.42 -12.10
N LYS A 310 5.29 8.58 -12.55
CA LYS A 310 5.90 9.33 -13.67
C LYS A 310 7.22 10.02 -13.31
N HIS A 311 7.51 10.18 -12.03
CA HIS A 311 8.83 10.59 -11.56
C HIS A 311 9.79 9.39 -11.54
N LEU A 312 9.27 8.20 -11.21
CA LEU A 312 10.07 6.98 -11.12
C LEU A 312 10.48 6.42 -12.48
N LEU A 313 9.65 6.58 -13.51
CA LEU A 313 9.88 6.07 -14.86
C LEU A 313 9.28 6.99 -15.92
N ASP A 314 10.10 7.36 -16.91
CA ASP A 314 9.60 7.93 -18.16
C ASP A 314 8.97 6.82 -19.01
N TYR A 315 7.65 6.86 -19.18
CA TYR A 315 6.93 5.86 -19.95
C TYR A 315 7.29 5.90 -21.44
N GLY A 316 7.71 7.06 -21.96
CA GLY A 316 8.17 7.20 -23.35
C GLY A 316 9.42 6.38 -23.64
N SER A 317 10.29 6.19 -22.65
CA SER A 317 11.50 5.38 -22.78
C SER A 317 11.25 3.88 -23.08
N LEU A 318 10.01 3.41 -22.93
CA LEU A 318 9.63 2.01 -23.17
C LEU A 318 9.23 1.71 -24.63
N GLY A 319 9.14 2.73 -25.49
CA GLY A 319 8.76 2.55 -26.89
C GLY A 319 7.39 1.87 -27.04
N ALA A 320 7.32 0.76 -27.78
CA ALA A 320 6.09 0.02 -28.02
C ALA A 320 5.42 -0.51 -26.73
N ASP A 321 6.17 -0.63 -25.64
CA ASP A 321 5.71 -1.17 -24.35
C ASP A 321 5.25 -0.09 -23.35
N TYR A 322 5.09 1.17 -23.78
CA TYR A 322 4.72 2.30 -22.91
C TYR A 322 3.51 2.03 -22.00
N LYS A 323 2.56 1.20 -22.45
CA LYS A 323 1.36 0.82 -21.67
C LYS A 323 1.69 0.06 -20.37
N TYR A 324 2.86 -0.58 -20.28
CA TYR A 324 3.32 -1.28 -19.09
C TYR A 324 4.02 -0.37 -18.06
N GLY A 325 4.25 0.91 -18.36
CA GLY A 325 5.03 1.81 -17.49
C GLY A 325 4.51 1.93 -16.07
N ALA A 326 3.19 1.91 -15.88
CA ALA A 326 2.59 1.90 -14.55
C ALA A 326 2.86 0.59 -13.78
N MET A 327 2.89 -0.56 -14.45
CA MET A 327 3.15 -1.85 -13.81
C MET A 327 4.62 -1.98 -13.40
N LEU A 328 5.54 -1.48 -14.24
CA LEU A 328 6.99 -1.50 -14.01
C LEU A 328 7.45 -0.61 -12.83
N THR A 329 6.57 0.25 -12.31
CA THR A 329 6.84 1.06 -11.10
C THR A 329 6.15 0.50 -9.85
N GLY A 330 5.36 -0.57 -9.98
CA GLY A 330 4.45 -1.04 -8.93
C GLY A 330 5.13 -1.42 -7.62
N HIS A 331 6.16 -2.25 -7.67
CA HIS A 331 6.86 -2.73 -6.47
C HIS A 331 7.69 -1.64 -5.80
N GLU A 332 8.38 -0.80 -6.57
CA GLU A 332 9.11 0.33 -6.00
C GLU A 332 8.15 1.32 -5.33
N LEU A 333 6.99 1.58 -5.95
CA LEU A 333 5.97 2.42 -5.33
C LEU A 333 5.49 1.86 -3.98
N GLU A 334 5.29 0.53 -3.89
CA GLU A 334 4.95 -0.12 -2.62
C GLU A 334 6.04 0.12 -1.55
N ILE A 335 7.31 0.05 -1.92
CA ILE A 335 8.45 0.30 -1.03
C ILE A 335 8.43 1.76 -0.53
N ILE A 336 8.29 2.74 -1.42
CA ILE A 336 8.23 4.16 -1.04
C ILE A 336 7.00 4.43 -0.16
N ASP A 337 5.87 3.78 -0.46
CA ASP A 337 4.63 3.96 0.29
C ASP A 337 4.72 3.45 1.74
N ARG A 338 5.49 2.39 2.00
CA ARG A 338 5.82 1.93 3.37
C ARG A 338 6.72 2.91 4.10
N LYS A 339 7.71 3.50 3.41
CA LYS A 339 8.57 4.53 3.98
C LYS A 339 7.79 5.78 4.36
N LEU A 340 6.84 6.20 3.51
CA LEU A 340 5.91 7.27 3.83
C LEU A 340 5.12 6.97 5.11
N ASP A 341 4.60 5.76 5.30
CA ASP A 341 3.85 5.43 6.52
C ASP A 341 4.72 5.53 7.79
N ARG A 342 5.97 5.06 7.72
CA ARG A 342 6.93 5.20 8.82
C ARG A 342 7.18 6.66 9.11
N TYR A 343 7.47 7.45 8.08
CA TYR A 343 7.73 8.88 8.23
C TYR A 343 6.52 9.62 8.85
N MET A 344 5.30 9.29 8.42
CA MET A 344 4.08 9.87 9.01
C MET A 344 3.87 9.44 10.47
N ALA A 345 4.25 8.21 10.84
CA ALA A 345 4.23 7.78 12.24
C ALA A 345 5.21 8.58 13.10
N GLU A 346 6.43 8.77 12.63
CA GLU A 346 7.41 9.60 13.33
C GLU A 346 6.95 11.07 13.42
N LYS A 347 6.29 11.61 12.39
CA LYS A 347 5.67 12.95 12.46
C LYS A 347 4.59 13.04 13.53
N ALA A 348 3.80 11.99 13.70
CA ALA A 348 2.78 11.90 14.74
C ALA A 348 3.41 11.87 16.14
N ASP A 349 4.48 11.09 16.33
CA ASP A 349 5.22 11.04 17.60
C ASP A 349 5.83 12.40 17.96
N ARG A 350 6.28 13.16 16.95
CA ARG A 350 6.75 14.55 17.11
C ARG A 350 5.64 15.59 17.28
N GLY A 351 4.37 15.22 17.15
CA GLY A 351 3.25 16.17 17.21
C GLY A 351 3.17 17.15 16.01
N THR A 352 3.73 16.76 14.86
CA THR A 352 3.88 17.62 13.66
C THR A 352 2.93 17.25 12.52
N MET A 353 1.84 16.55 12.82
CA MET A 353 0.89 16.06 11.81
C MET A 353 0.08 17.19 11.18
N PRO A 354 0.02 17.28 9.84
CA PRO A 354 -0.90 18.19 9.15
C PRO A 354 -2.31 17.58 9.04
N HIS A 355 -3.24 18.32 8.45
CA HIS A 355 -4.46 17.70 7.93
C HIS A 355 -4.11 16.76 6.77
N LEU A 356 -4.88 15.70 6.54
CA LEU A 356 -4.56 14.70 5.51
C LEU A 356 -5.71 14.56 4.51
N LEU A 357 -5.38 14.62 3.22
CA LEU A 357 -6.25 14.16 2.14
C LEU A 357 -5.63 12.90 1.55
N ILE A 358 -6.29 11.76 1.72
CA ILE A 358 -5.76 10.46 1.33
C ILE A 358 -6.51 9.94 0.11
N ASP A 359 -5.81 9.82 -1.01
CA ASP A 359 -6.28 9.14 -2.23
C ASP A 359 -5.31 8.01 -2.56
N ARG A 360 -5.39 6.96 -1.73
CA ARG A 360 -4.53 5.78 -1.77
C ARG A 360 -5.38 4.54 -1.91
N PHE A 361 -5.15 3.81 -2.99
CA PHE A 361 -5.62 2.45 -3.13
C PHE A 361 -4.54 1.50 -2.63
N ARG A 362 -4.82 0.77 -1.56
CA ARG A 362 -4.01 -0.38 -1.16
C ARG A 362 -4.88 -1.59 -0.91
N PHE A 363 -4.40 -2.75 -1.35
CA PHE A 363 -5.06 -4.01 -1.09
C PHE A 363 -5.07 -4.37 0.40
N ASP A 364 -3.98 -4.12 1.13
CA ASP A 364 -3.93 -4.33 2.58
C ASP A 364 -4.90 -3.42 3.36
N SER A 365 -5.22 -2.23 2.85
CA SER A 365 -6.21 -1.33 3.47
C SER A 365 -7.64 -1.89 3.46
N PHE A 366 -7.88 -2.95 2.69
CA PHE A 366 -9.12 -3.73 2.64
C PHE A 366 -9.00 -5.11 3.32
N ARG A 367 -7.78 -5.59 3.58
CA ARG A 367 -7.52 -6.89 4.21
C ARG A 367 -7.49 -6.74 5.74
N THR A 368 -8.54 -7.21 6.39
CA THR A 368 -8.58 -7.38 7.84
C THR A 368 -7.88 -8.68 8.23
N GLY A 369 -6.66 -8.60 8.78
CA GLY A 369 -6.04 -9.73 9.48
C GLY A 369 -6.57 -9.88 10.90
N ASP A 370 -6.50 -11.08 11.47
CA ASP A 370 -7.12 -11.47 12.75
C ASP A 370 -6.48 -10.88 14.03
N ASN A 371 -5.45 -10.03 13.92
CA ASN A 371 -4.82 -9.41 15.09
C ASN A 371 -5.40 -8.02 15.42
N GLN A 372 -5.41 -7.70 16.71
CA GLN A 372 -6.07 -6.54 17.34
C GLN A 372 -5.57 -5.15 16.86
N ASP A 373 -4.60 -5.09 15.96
CA ASP A 373 -4.04 -3.89 15.32
C ASP A 373 -4.87 -3.40 14.11
N ARG A 374 -6.19 -3.41 14.25
CA ARG A 374 -7.21 -3.21 13.20
C ARG A 374 -7.20 -1.85 12.48
N GLY A 375 -6.29 -0.94 12.85
CA GLY A 375 -6.12 0.38 12.25
C GLY A 375 -4.73 1.01 12.47
N SER A 376 -3.79 0.29 13.08
CA SER A 376 -2.49 0.83 13.50
C SER A 376 -1.57 1.22 12.34
N ASN A 377 -1.84 0.71 11.13
CA ASN A 377 -1.03 1.03 9.94
C ASN A 377 -1.70 2.05 9.00
N LEU A 378 -3.00 2.35 9.17
CA LEU A 378 -3.70 3.30 8.29
C LEU A 378 -3.42 4.75 8.71
N LEU A 379 -3.07 5.62 7.75
CA LEU A 379 -2.84 7.05 8.02
C LEU A 379 -4.06 7.76 8.60
N THR A 380 -5.27 7.23 8.39
CA THR A 380 -6.50 7.73 9.02
C THR A 380 -6.49 7.70 10.54
N ARG A 381 -5.66 6.85 11.16
CA ARG A 381 -5.52 6.78 12.62
C ARG A 381 -5.05 8.10 13.25
N PHE A 382 -4.35 8.94 12.48
CA PHE A 382 -3.85 10.22 12.97
C PHE A 382 -4.91 11.32 12.97
N GLY A 383 -6.11 11.07 12.43
CA GLY A 383 -7.21 12.03 12.49
C GLY A 383 -7.79 12.14 13.90
N HIS A 384 -8.03 13.37 14.33
CA HIS A 384 -8.99 13.66 15.39
C HIS A 384 -10.42 13.52 14.86
N THR A 385 -10.66 14.00 13.63
CA THR A 385 -11.93 13.85 12.93
C THR A 385 -11.68 13.31 11.53
N VAL A 386 -12.39 12.23 11.19
CA VAL A 386 -12.17 11.48 9.94
C VAL A 386 -13.42 11.57 9.08
N PHE A 387 -13.23 11.89 7.80
CA PHE A 387 -14.25 11.88 6.75
C PHE A 387 -13.91 10.76 5.77
N MET A 388 -14.76 9.75 5.68
CA MET A 388 -14.60 8.60 4.78
C MET A 388 -15.56 8.72 3.61
N PHE A 389 -15.04 8.77 2.39
CA PHE A 389 -15.85 8.79 1.17
C PHE A 389 -15.67 7.46 0.42
N PHE A 390 -16.75 6.73 0.22
CA PHE A 390 -16.78 5.45 -0.47
C PHE A 390 -17.42 5.61 -1.85
N MET A 391 -16.60 5.60 -2.89
CA MET A 391 -17.05 5.67 -4.27
C MET A 391 -17.58 4.32 -4.73
N VAL A 392 -18.86 4.30 -5.08
CA VAL A 392 -19.57 3.16 -5.68
C VAL A 392 -19.72 3.46 -7.17
N THR A 393 -19.13 2.63 -8.02
CA THR A 393 -19.12 2.78 -9.47
C THR A 393 -19.29 1.42 -10.12
N PRO A 394 -20.23 1.24 -11.07
CA PRO A 394 -20.37 0.00 -11.82
C PRO A 394 -19.04 -0.48 -12.40
N PRO A 395 -18.64 -1.75 -12.17
CA PRO A 395 -17.40 -2.32 -12.72
C PRO A 395 -17.19 -2.10 -14.22
N PRO A 396 -18.20 -2.22 -15.12
CA PRO A 396 -18.01 -1.92 -16.54
C PRO A 396 -17.53 -0.48 -16.81
N LEU A 397 -18.07 0.51 -16.08
CA LEU A 397 -17.67 1.91 -16.20
C LEU A 397 -16.24 2.14 -15.72
N THR A 398 -15.76 1.38 -14.74
CA THR A 398 -14.36 1.49 -14.29
C THR A 398 -13.38 1.08 -15.39
N VAL A 399 -13.73 0.09 -16.22
CA VAL A 399 -12.94 -0.35 -17.39
C VAL A 399 -12.85 0.77 -18.42
N GLU A 400 -13.98 1.34 -18.81
CA GLU A 400 -14.02 2.43 -19.78
C GLU A 400 -13.31 3.70 -19.29
N ARG A 401 -13.50 4.06 -18.03
CA ARG A 401 -12.84 5.22 -17.41
C ARG A 401 -11.34 5.01 -17.30
N ALA A 402 -10.88 3.80 -17.01
CA ALA A 402 -9.46 3.48 -16.96
C ALA A 402 -8.80 3.64 -18.33
N TRP A 403 -9.47 3.25 -19.41
CA TRP A 403 -9.00 3.46 -20.79
C TRP A 403 -8.87 4.94 -21.13
N LYS A 404 -9.91 5.75 -20.89
CA LYS A 404 -9.88 7.21 -21.10
C LYS A 404 -8.75 7.87 -20.31
N ARG A 405 -8.54 7.44 -19.06
CA ARG A 405 -7.41 7.87 -18.24
C ARG A 405 -6.07 7.44 -18.84
N GLY A 406 -5.97 6.23 -19.39
CA GLY A 406 -4.80 5.72 -20.09
C GLY A 406 -4.43 6.59 -21.28
N LEU A 407 -5.40 6.99 -22.11
CA LEU A 407 -5.19 7.89 -23.24
C LEU A 407 -4.67 9.27 -22.84
N THR A 408 -5.17 9.81 -21.72
CA THR A 408 -4.80 11.17 -21.27
C THR A 408 -3.47 11.18 -20.52
N THR A 409 -3.27 10.20 -19.64
CA THR A 409 -2.15 10.20 -18.69
C THR A 409 -1.06 9.19 -19.03
N GLY A 410 -1.25 8.30 -20.01
CA GLY A 410 -0.37 7.17 -20.28
C GLY A 410 -0.49 6.02 -19.26
N ARG A 411 -1.41 6.11 -18.28
CA ARG A 411 -1.59 5.09 -17.23
C ARG A 411 -2.65 4.07 -17.62
N TYR A 412 -2.25 3.07 -18.38
CA TYR A 412 -3.08 1.94 -18.76
C TYR A 412 -3.17 0.87 -17.66
N LYS A 413 -4.21 0.05 -17.73
CA LYS A 413 -4.42 -1.14 -16.90
C LYS A 413 -5.10 -2.22 -17.72
N ALA A 414 -4.80 -3.48 -17.41
CA ALA A 414 -5.47 -4.62 -18.01
C ALA A 414 -6.91 -4.76 -17.47
N VAL A 415 -7.80 -5.37 -18.25
CA VAL A 415 -9.23 -5.49 -17.92
C VAL A 415 -9.44 -6.40 -16.71
N ASP A 416 -8.80 -7.56 -16.72
CA ASP A 416 -8.83 -8.53 -15.63
C ASP A 416 -8.31 -7.92 -14.31
N ASP A 417 -7.22 -7.15 -14.36
CA ASP A 417 -6.71 -6.38 -13.21
C ASP A 417 -7.75 -5.37 -12.69
N LEU A 418 -8.44 -4.65 -13.58
CA LEU A 418 -9.47 -3.69 -13.18
C LEU A 418 -10.68 -4.36 -12.54
N LEU A 419 -11.15 -5.47 -13.10
CA LEU A 419 -12.29 -6.23 -12.57
C LEU A 419 -11.93 -6.89 -11.24
N HIS A 420 -10.72 -7.45 -11.11
CA HIS A 420 -10.21 -7.97 -9.84
C HIS A 420 -10.13 -6.86 -8.77
N HIS A 421 -9.65 -5.67 -9.12
CA HIS A 421 -9.66 -4.51 -8.22
C HIS A 421 -11.07 -4.11 -7.75
N ASN A 422 -12.11 -4.29 -8.57
CA ASN A 422 -13.49 -4.06 -8.14
C ASN A 422 -13.90 -5.08 -7.09
N ILE A 423 -13.67 -6.36 -7.34
CA ILE A 423 -13.99 -7.45 -6.38
C ILE A 423 -13.34 -7.17 -5.03
N GLU A 424 -12.03 -6.87 -5.01
CA GLU A 424 -11.30 -6.56 -3.78
C GLU A 424 -11.84 -5.32 -3.06
N ALA A 425 -12.09 -4.24 -3.80
CA ALA A 425 -12.59 -2.99 -3.22
C ALA A 425 -13.96 -3.18 -2.56
N TYR A 426 -14.90 -3.83 -3.25
CA TYR A 426 -16.26 -4.03 -2.75
C TYR A 426 -16.34 -5.12 -1.67
N THR A 427 -15.46 -6.11 -1.70
CA THR A 427 -15.35 -7.11 -0.63
C THR A 427 -14.86 -6.49 0.68
N GLY A 428 -13.83 -5.63 0.63
CA GLY A 428 -13.26 -5.04 1.86
C GLY A 428 -13.96 -3.77 2.36
N MET A 429 -14.73 -3.08 1.50
CA MET A 429 -15.38 -1.81 1.84
C MET A 429 -16.29 -1.90 3.08
N PRO A 430 -17.17 -2.91 3.23
CA PRO A 430 -17.97 -3.11 4.45
C PRO A 430 -17.16 -3.18 5.75
N ALA A 431 -16.11 -4.01 5.75
CA ALA A 431 -15.28 -4.24 6.94
C ALA A 431 -14.52 -2.96 7.33
N LEU A 432 -13.96 -2.25 6.35
CA LEU A 432 -13.30 -0.96 6.56
C LEU A 432 -14.29 0.10 7.06
N PHE A 433 -15.49 0.17 6.49
CA PHE A 433 -16.51 1.10 6.96
C PHE A 433 -16.88 0.84 8.42
N LEU A 434 -17.19 -0.42 8.76
CA LEU A 434 -17.62 -0.78 10.11
C LEU A 434 -16.51 -0.60 11.15
N SER A 435 -15.24 -0.82 10.80
CA SER A 435 -14.13 -0.57 11.74
C SER A 435 -14.03 0.91 12.15
N TRP A 436 -14.30 1.84 11.23
CA TRP A 436 -14.30 3.27 11.52
C TRP A 436 -15.60 3.76 12.16
N ALA A 437 -16.75 3.34 11.64
CA ALA A 437 -18.07 3.75 12.14
C ALA A 437 -18.27 3.35 13.62
N LEU A 438 -17.68 2.22 14.03
CA LEU A 438 -17.76 1.68 15.39
C LEU A 438 -16.59 2.11 16.29
N SER A 439 -15.64 2.90 15.78
CA SER A 439 -14.50 3.41 16.55
C SER A 439 -14.90 4.51 17.54
N ASP A 440 -13.99 4.84 18.44
CA ASP A 440 -14.09 5.94 19.40
C ASP A 440 -13.82 7.32 18.78
N LYS A 441 -13.24 7.38 17.58
CA LYS A 441 -12.98 8.62 16.86
C LYS A 441 -14.26 9.25 16.34
N LYS A 442 -14.22 10.57 16.11
CA LYS A 442 -15.30 11.28 15.42
C LYS A 442 -15.23 11.00 13.92
N VAL A 443 -16.15 10.18 13.40
CA VAL A 443 -16.14 9.74 11.99
C VAL A 443 -17.41 10.15 11.27
N HIS A 444 -17.27 10.89 10.17
CA HIS A 444 -18.29 11.05 9.15
C HIS A 444 -18.00 10.12 7.98
N TYR A 445 -19.05 9.59 7.36
CA TYR A 445 -18.90 8.77 6.16
C TYR A 445 -20.01 9.04 5.15
N GLU A 446 -19.67 8.86 3.88
CA GLU A 446 -20.59 8.93 2.75
C GLU A 446 -20.30 7.79 1.77
N PHE A 447 -21.35 7.08 1.37
CA PHE A 447 -21.36 6.21 0.19
C PHE A 447 -21.91 7.01 -0.98
N LEU A 448 -21.15 7.05 -2.06
CA LEU A 448 -21.36 7.95 -3.18
C LEU A 448 -21.47 7.16 -4.48
N ASP A 449 -22.64 7.21 -5.10
CA ASP A 449 -22.87 6.68 -6.42
C ASP A 449 -22.27 7.62 -7.48
N ASN A 450 -21.29 7.09 -8.20
CA ASN A 450 -20.57 7.81 -9.24
C ASN A 450 -20.92 7.32 -10.64
N ASP A 451 -22.06 6.66 -10.82
CA ASP A 451 -22.72 6.49 -12.11
C ASP A 451 -23.43 7.79 -12.54
N VAL A 452 -22.61 8.84 -12.68
CA VAL A 452 -23.02 10.16 -13.13
C VAL A 452 -22.07 10.64 -14.24
N PRO A 453 -22.51 11.59 -15.09
CA PRO A 453 -21.64 12.23 -16.06
C PRO A 453 -20.37 12.84 -15.44
N LYS A 454 -19.29 12.88 -16.22
CA LYS A 454 -18.01 13.46 -15.76
C LYS A 454 -18.21 14.93 -15.38
N GLY A 455 -17.81 15.29 -14.16
CA GLY A 455 -17.91 16.64 -13.63
C GLY A 455 -19.16 16.89 -12.78
N GLU A 456 -20.14 15.98 -12.83
CA GLU A 456 -21.28 16.03 -11.92
C GLU A 456 -20.92 15.49 -10.54
N ARG A 457 -21.66 15.95 -9.53
CA ARG A 457 -21.49 15.51 -8.16
C ARG A 457 -22.06 14.09 -8.02
N PRO A 458 -21.30 13.14 -7.45
CA PRO A 458 -21.83 11.82 -7.11
C PRO A 458 -23.08 11.91 -6.23
N ARG A 459 -24.05 11.04 -6.46
CA ARG A 459 -25.29 10.97 -5.68
C ARG A 459 -25.01 10.32 -4.33
N THR A 460 -25.57 10.85 -3.25
CA THR A 460 -25.40 10.24 -1.92
C THR A 460 -26.29 9.00 -1.80
N ILE A 461 -25.67 7.83 -1.66
CA ILE A 461 -26.35 6.56 -1.38
C ILE A 461 -26.73 6.50 0.10
N ALA A 462 -25.74 6.73 0.96
CA ALA A 462 -25.90 6.73 2.40
C ALA A 462 -24.87 7.68 3.03
N SER A 463 -25.21 8.26 4.18
CA SER A 463 -24.29 9.12 4.93
C SER A 463 -24.55 9.01 6.42
N GLY A 464 -23.54 9.24 7.25
CA GLY A 464 -23.74 9.16 8.69
C GLY A 464 -22.61 9.70 9.54
N TRP A 465 -22.85 9.68 10.85
CA TRP A 465 -21.83 9.94 11.87
C TRP A 465 -21.75 8.73 12.79
N ASN A 466 -20.56 8.15 12.89
CA ASN A 466 -20.28 6.98 13.71
C ASN A 466 -21.36 5.88 13.57
N ARG A 467 -22.02 5.51 14.66
CA ARG A 467 -22.97 4.38 14.71
C ARG A 467 -24.36 4.73 14.17
N ARG A 468 -24.50 5.80 13.38
CA ARG A 468 -25.79 6.32 12.87
C ARG A 468 -25.73 6.57 11.38
N MET A 469 -26.51 5.83 10.61
CA MET A 469 -26.59 5.90 9.15
C MET A 469 -27.95 6.43 8.69
N ASN A 470 -27.94 7.30 7.68
CA ASN A 470 -29.08 7.58 6.82
C ASN A 470 -28.83 6.93 5.46
N VAL A 471 -29.78 6.13 4.98
CA VAL A 471 -29.83 5.52 3.65
C VAL A 471 -30.83 6.31 2.82
N TYR A 472 -30.38 6.82 1.68
CA TYR A 472 -31.19 7.58 0.73
C TYR A 472 -31.45 6.82 -0.58
N ASP A 473 -30.56 5.86 -0.89
CA ASP A 473 -30.69 4.96 -2.02
C ASP A 473 -30.36 3.55 -1.55
N VAL A 474 -31.38 2.70 -1.50
CA VAL A 474 -31.24 1.31 -1.06
C VAL A 474 -30.54 0.48 -2.13
N GLU A 475 -30.87 0.67 -3.40
CA GLU A 475 -30.27 -0.06 -4.52
C GLU A 475 -28.77 0.23 -4.61
N GLY A 476 -28.39 1.50 -4.45
CA GLY A 476 -26.98 1.91 -4.36
C GLY A 476 -26.21 1.21 -3.24
N LEU A 477 -26.86 0.88 -2.12
CA LEU A 477 -26.24 0.15 -1.02
C LEU A 477 -26.10 -1.34 -1.35
N LEU A 478 -27.11 -1.95 -1.99
CA LEU A 478 -27.05 -3.33 -2.49
C LEU A 478 -25.97 -3.51 -3.56
N ASN A 479 -25.67 -2.46 -4.32
CA ASN A 479 -24.61 -2.48 -5.32
C ASN A 479 -23.22 -2.79 -4.74
N ILE A 480 -22.99 -2.55 -3.44
CA ILE A 480 -21.73 -2.93 -2.77
C ILE A 480 -21.57 -4.46 -2.77
N GLU A 481 -22.64 -5.22 -2.57
CA GLU A 481 -22.62 -6.69 -2.65
C GLU A 481 -22.72 -7.19 -4.09
N ARG A 482 -23.44 -6.47 -4.97
CA ARG A 482 -23.53 -6.82 -6.39
C ARG A 482 -22.18 -6.71 -7.10
N PHE A 483 -21.44 -5.64 -6.87
CA PHE A 483 -20.23 -5.31 -7.63
C PHE A 483 -19.01 -6.16 -7.27
N LYS A 484 -19.11 -7.09 -6.30
CA LYS A 484 -18.12 -8.15 -6.09
C LYS A 484 -18.41 -9.42 -6.91
N LYS A 485 -19.61 -9.57 -7.48
CA LYS A 485 -20.04 -10.73 -8.29
C LYS A 485 -19.69 -10.51 -9.77
N VAL A 486 -18.38 -10.45 -10.05
CA VAL A 486 -17.83 -10.06 -11.35
C VAL A 486 -17.02 -11.21 -11.99
N ASP A 487 -17.18 -11.46 -13.30
CA ASP A 487 -16.27 -12.33 -14.06
C ASP A 487 -15.07 -11.52 -14.58
N VAL A 488 -13.88 -11.81 -14.05
CA VAL A 488 -12.62 -11.14 -14.44
C VAL A 488 -12.18 -11.45 -15.87
N ARG A 489 -12.79 -12.46 -16.52
CA ARG A 489 -12.51 -12.85 -17.92
C ARG A 489 -13.40 -12.12 -18.92
N ALA A 490 -14.29 -11.24 -18.46
CA ALA A 490 -15.20 -10.50 -19.32
C ALA A 490 -14.44 -9.72 -20.41
N SER A 491 -14.91 -9.87 -21.66
CA SER A 491 -14.38 -9.20 -22.85
C SER A 491 -15.27 -8.04 -23.32
N GLY A 492 -16.39 -7.82 -22.63
CA GLY A 492 -17.31 -6.72 -22.88
C GLY A 492 -18.20 -6.42 -21.66
N PRO A 493 -18.91 -5.29 -21.67
CA PRO A 493 -19.67 -4.82 -20.52
C PRO A 493 -20.84 -5.76 -20.13
N GLY A 494 -21.43 -6.46 -21.11
CA GLY A 494 -22.53 -7.41 -20.88
C GLY A 494 -22.12 -8.73 -20.22
N GLU A 495 -20.82 -9.01 -20.13
CA GLU A 495 -20.26 -10.27 -19.58
C GLU A 495 -19.72 -10.09 -18.15
N VAL A 496 -19.77 -8.87 -17.62
CA VAL A 496 -19.08 -8.49 -16.39
C VAL A 496 -19.71 -9.13 -15.16
N TYR A 497 -21.03 -9.18 -15.08
CA TYR A 497 -21.71 -9.67 -13.88
C TYR A 497 -21.99 -11.18 -13.98
N GLN A 498 -21.74 -11.89 -12.88
CA GLN A 498 -22.05 -13.31 -12.76
C GLN A 498 -23.55 -13.54 -12.52
N GLU A 499 -23.99 -14.78 -12.73
CA GLU A 499 -25.37 -15.19 -12.42
C GLU A 499 -25.73 -14.88 -10.96
N GLY A 500 -26.93 -14.33 -10.73
CA GLY A 500 -27.40 -13.92 -9.41
C GLY A 500 -26.91 -12.54 -8.93
N ALA A 501 -26.09 -11.82 -9.72
CA ALA A 501 -25.70 -10.44 -9.41
C ALA A 501 -26.91 -9.49 -9.37
N ASP A 502 -27.88 -9.68 -10.26
CA ASP A 502 -29.08 -8.84 -10.34
C ASP A 502 -30.18 -9.23 -9.34
N ASN A 503 -29.98 -10.27 -8.52
CA ASN A 503 -30.96 -10.68 -7.51
C ASN A 503 -30.79 -9.86 -6.22
N PRO A 504 -31.73 -8.96 -5.85
CA PRO A 504 -31.61 -8.12 -4.67
C PRO A 504 -31.51 -8.91 -3.36
N ALA A 505 -32.24 -10.03 -3.24
CA ALA A 505 -32.22 -10.89 -2.04
C ALA A 505 -30.82 -11.43 -1.72
N GLN A 506 -30.02 -11.67 -2.75
CA GLN A 506 -28.64 -12.14 -2.61
C GLN A 506 -27.61 -11.02 -2.37
N ASN A 507 -28.05 -9.76 -2.29
CA ASN A 507 -27.19 -8.57 -2.14
C ASN A 507 -27.44 -7.84 -0.81
N LEU A 508 -28.18 -8.44 0.12
CA LEU A 508 -28.58 -7.83 1.40
C LEU A 508 -27.48 -7.84 2.47
N GLY A 509 -26.38 -8.58 2.26
CA GLY A 509 -25.36 -8.86 3.27
C GLY A 509 -24.81 -7.61 3.97
N PHE A 510 -24.46 -6.57 3.22
CA PHE A 510 -23.93 -5.35 3.80
C PHE A 510 -24.99 -4.54 4.58
N LEU A 511 -26.22 -4.45 4.06
CA LEU A 511 -27.31 -3.78 4.75
C LEU A 511 -27.63 -4.49 6.09
N ARG A 512 -27.69 -5.83 6.10
CA ARG A 512 -27.85 -6.63 7.33
C ARG A 512 -26.78 -6.29 8.36
N GLN A 513 -25.51 -6.28 7.98
CA GLN A 513 -24.41 -5.90 8.87
C GLN A 513 -24.55 -4.48 9.42
N CYS A 514 -25.04 -3.53 8.62
CA CYS A 514 -25.27 -2.16 9.08
C CYS A 514 -26.38 -2.12 10.14
N VAL A 515 -27.49 -2.81 9.89
CA VAL A 515 -28.64 -2.89 10.79
C VAL A 515 -28.26 -3.55 12.13
N GLU A 516 -27.54 -4.66 12.08
CA GLU A 516 -27.13 -5.42 13.27
C GLU A 516 -26.12 -4.68 14.14
N ARG A 517 -25.20 -3.93 13.54
CA ARG A 517 -24.01 -3.40 14.25
C ARG A 517 -24.11 -1.93 14.59
N LEU A 518 -24.82 -1.14 13.80
CA LEU A 518 -25.01 0.29 14.06
C LEU A 518 -26.10 0.49 15.11
N ASP A 519 -26.06 1.62 15.80
CA ASP A 519 -27.10 1.94 16.79
C ASP A 519 -28.38 2.36 16.11
N GLN A 520 -28.27 2.92 14.90
CA GLN A 520 -29.38 3.45 14.15
C GLN A 520 -29.15 3.44 12.64
N VAL A 521 -30.12 2.93 11.89
CA VAL A 521 -30.22 3.02 10.43
C VAL A 521 -31.57 3.66 10.07
N ARG A 522 -31.54 4.78 9.34
CA ARG A 522 -32.73 5.52 8.91
C ARG A 522 -32.86 5.46 7.40
N PHE A 523 -34.06 5.20 6.91
CA PHE A 523 -34.38 5.32 5.49
C PHE A 523 -35.06 6.65 5.25
N VAL A 524 -34.52 7.43 4.30
CA VAL A 524 -34.89 8.82 4.08
C VAL A 524 -35.13 9.05 2.59
N ASP A 525 -36.28 9.59 2.22
CA ASP A 525 -36.55 9.94 0.83
C ASP A 525 -35.60 11.07 0.39
N PRO A 526 -34.82 10.89 -0.70
CA PRO A 526 -33.80 11.85 -1.11
C PRO A 526 -34.37 13.22 -1.50
N LYS A 527 -35.62 13.30 -1.97
CA LYS A 527 -36.25 14.55 -2.44
C LYS A 527 -36.87 15.35 -1.30
N SER A 528 -37.77 14.74 -0.55
CA SER A 528 -38.52 15.37 0.54
C SER A 528 -37.75 15.43 1.86
N ARG A 529 -36.67 14.64 1.99
CA ARG A 529 -35.90 14.44 3.22
C ARG A 529 -36.72 13.86 4.37
N LYS A 530 -37.92 13.35 4.09
CA LYS A 530 -38.76 12.68 5.09
C LYS A 530 -38.22 11.29 5.36
N ARG A 531 -38.12 10.95 6.65
CA ARG A 531 -37.79 9.60 7.11
C ARG A 531 -39.02 8.71 6.93
N TYR A 532 -38.85 7.60 6.22
CA TYR A 532 -39.93 6.63 6.00
C TYR A 532 -39.67 5.29 6.67
N GLY A 533 -38.44 5.01 7.12
CA GLY A 533 -38.10 3.83 7.93
C GLY A 533 -37.04 4.13 8.99
N LEU A 534 -37.09 3.38 10.09
CA LEU A 534 -36.12 3.47 11.17
C LEU A 534 -35.86 2.09 11.76
N ILE A 535 -34.58 1.77 11.96
CA ILE A 535 -34.15 0.61 12.70
C ILE A 535 -33.16 1.06 13.76
N CYS A 536 -33.37 0.59 14.98
CA CYS A 536 -32.48 0.77 16.11
C CYS A 536 -32.19 -0.60 16.73
N LYS A 537 -31.20 -0.67 17.61
CA LYS A 537 -30.88 -1.92 18.34
C LYS A 537 -32.06 -2.53 19.09
N ASP A 538 -32.99 -1.69 19.56
CA ASP A 538 -34.14 -2.11 20.36
C ASP A 538 -35.41 -2.38 19.52
N GLY A 539 -35.30 -2.41 18.19
CA GLY A 539 -36.39 -2.68 17.25
C GLY A 539 -36.41 -1.75 16.03
N GLY A 540 -37.24 -2.10 15.04
CA GLY A 540 -37.41 -1.35 13.80
C GLY A 540 -38.89 -1.15 13.44
N ALA A 541 -39.17 -0.10 12.66
CA ALA A 541 -40.50 0.12 12.09
C ALA A 541 -40.42 0.95 10.80
N TRP A 542 -41.28 0.61 9.85
CA TRP A 542 -41.63 1.48 8.74
C TRP A 542 -42.63 2.54 9.21
N LEU A 543 -42.34 3.80 8.91
CA LEU A 543 -43.21 4.95 9.23
C LEU A 543 -44.15 5.28 8.07
N ASP A 544 -43.72 5.04 6.83
CA ASP A 544 -44.52 5.28 5.63
C ASP A 544 -44.09 4.33 4.50
N ARG A 545 -44.90 3.29 4.23
CA ARG A 545 -44.62 2.33 3.15
C ARG A 545 -44.86 2.93 1.75
N SER A 546 -45.62 4.03 1.62
CA SER A 546 -45.86 4.66 0.32
C SER A 546 -44.63 5.39 -0.24
N LEU A 547 -43.71 5.75 0.66
CA LEU A 547 -42.40 6.32 0.35
C LEU A 547 -41.32 5.23 0.21
N SER A 548 -41.67 3.96 0.40
CA SER A 548 -40.76 2.83 0.23
C SER A 548 -40.54 2.55 -1.25
N SER A 549 -39.38 2.94 -1.78
CA SER A 549 -38.86 2.41 -3.05
C SER A 549 -38.16 1.05 -2.87
N CYS A 550 -38.41 0.38 -1.75
CA CYS A 550 -37.67 -0.77 -1.28
C CYS A 550 -38.30 -2.08 -1.80
N PRO A 551 -37.51 -3.02 -2.35
CA PRO A 551 -38.00 -4.36 -2.66
C PRO A 551 -38.60 -5.05 -1.43
N ASP A 552 -39.61 -5.91 -1.63
CA ASP A 552 -40.32 -6.62 -0.56
C ASP A 552 -39.36 -7.40 0.34
N GLU A 553 -38.25 -7.90 -0.22
CA GLU A 553 -37.21 -8.67 0.46
C GLU A 553 -36.44 -7.89 1.53
N ILE A 554 -36.56 -6.55 1.55
CA ILE A 554 -36.02 -5.71 2.62
C ILE A 554 -37.08 -5.44 3.70
N SER A 555 -38.36 -5.51 3.37
CA SER A 555 -39.42 -5.41 4.38
C SER A 555 -39.33 -6.56 5.37
N ASP A 556 -39.05 -7.78 4.88
CA ASP A 556 -38.88 -8.99 5.70
C ASP A 556 -37.67 -8.92 6.63
N LEU A 557 -36.62 -8.21 6.22
CA LEU A 557 -35.39 -8.02 6.99
C LEU A 557 -35.60 -7.22 8.27
N LEU A 558 -36.75 -6.53 8.38
CA LEU A 558 -37.07 -5.55 9.43
C LEU A 558 -38.27 -5.97 10.28
N GLU A 559 -38.86 -7.13 10.00
CA GLU A 559 -39.95 -7.74 10.77
C GLU A 559 -39.48 -8.90 11.68
N GLU A 560 -38.21 -9.35 11.53
CA GLU A 560 -37.46 -10.19 12.49
C GLU A 560 -36.66 -9.32 13.47
#